data_AF-A0A926RZ93-F1
#
_entry.id   AF-A0A926RZ93-F1
#
_cell.length_a   1.000
_cell.length_b   1.000
_cell.length_c   1.000
_cell.angle_alpha   90.00
_cell.angle_beta   90.00
_cell.angle_gamma   90.00
#
_symmetry.space_group_name_H-M   'P 1'
#
loop_
_entity.id
_entity.type
_entity.pdbx_description
1 polymer ?
#
loop_
_entity_poly.entity_id
_entity_poly.type
_entity_poly.pdbx_seq_one_letter_code
_entity_poly.pdbx_strand_id
1 'polypeptide(L)' 'MEQLILALFLYFPEDKTEYIPAGITMVIFGIAAVIVFRLIVRASNKEEKKVEELYNNKDHNPEKNR' A
#
# COMPACT_ATOMS: atom_id res chain seq x y z
N MET A 1 -21.27 -21.35 -19.94
CA MET A 1 -20.14 -20.40 -19.90
C MET A 1 -19.82 -19.97 -18.46
N GLU A 2 -20.80 -19.57 -17.64
CA GLU A 2 -20.52 -19.08 -16.27
C GLU A 2 -19.99 -20.15 -15.29
N GLN A 3 -20.49 -21.38 -15.38
CA GLN A 3 -20.06 -22.49 -14.52
C GLN A 3 -18.59 -22.90 -14.74
N LEU A 4 -18.05 -22.67 -15.94
CA LEU A 4 -16.67 -22.99 -16.28
C LEU A 4 -15.69 -22.09 -15.50
N ILE A 5 -16.06 -20.81 -15.31
CA ILE A 5 -15.24 -19.82 -14.59
C ILE A 5 -15.15 -20.19 -13.11
N LEU A 6 -16.27 -20.64 -12.50
CA LEU A 6 -16.27 -21.09 -11.11
C LEU A 6 -15.49 -22.41 -10.91
N ALA A 7 -15.58 -23.34 -11.87
CA ALA A 7 -14.85 -24.61 -11.84
C ALA A 7 -13.33 -24.43 -11.92
N LEU A 8 -12.84 -23.38 -12.59
CA LEU A 8 -11.41 -23.04 -12.64
C LEU A 8 -10.85 -22.57 -11.29
N PHE A 9 -11.68 -21.98 -10.42
CA PHE A 9 -11.25 -21.48 -9.10
C PHE A 9 -11.57 -22.42 -7.93
N LEU A 10 -12.55 -23.31 -8.08
CA LEU A 10 -12.92 -24.32 -7.08
C LEU A 10 -12.27 -25.69 -7.32
N TYR A 11 -11.41 -25.83 -8.33
CA TYR A 11 -10.58 -27.03 -8.45
C TYR A 11 -9.54 -27.02 -7.33
N PHE A 12 -9.81 -27.82 -6.31
CA PHE A 12 -8.87 -28.04 -5.22
C PHE A 12 -7.95 -29.20 -5.59
N PRO A 13 -6.64 -28.98 -5.77
CA PRO A 13 -5.72 -30.09 -5.96
C PRO A 13 -5.82 -31.10 -4.82
N GLU A 14 -5.79 -32.38 -5.20
CA GLU A 14 -5.82 -33.52 -4.28
C GLU A 14 -4.57 -33.52 -3.39
N ASP A 15 -3.42 -33.13 -3.94
CA ASP A 15 -2.18 -32.91 -3.20
C ASP A 15 -2.06 -31.46 -2.71
N LYS A 16 -1.90 -31.28 -1.39
CA LYS A 16 -1.78 -29.95 -0.78
C LYS A 16 -0.47 -29.23 -1.14
N THR A 17 0.52 -29.96 -1.64
CA THR A 17 1.80 -29.42 -2.09
C THR A 17 1.63 -28.44 -3.25
N GLU A 18 0.59 -28.60 -4.07
CA GLU A 18 0.29 -27.71 -5.20
C GLU A 18 -0.13 -26.29 -4.75
N TYR A 19 -0.53 -26.08 -3.48
CA TYR A 19 -0.80 -24.73 -2.94
C TYR A 19 0.46 -24.00 -2.45
N ILE A 20 1.60 -24.68 -2.28
CA ILE A 20 2.83 -24.06 -1.78
C ILE A 20 3.25 -22.83 -2.61
N PRO A 21 3.22 -22.88 -3.96
CA PRO A 21 3.52 -21.70 -4.77
C PRO A 21 2.57 -20.51 -4.50
N ALA A 22 1.28 -20.79 -4.28
CA ALA A 22 0.30 -19.75 -3.96
C ALA A 22 0.56 -19.14 -2.57
N GLY A 23 0.89 -19.96 -1.58
CA GLY A 23 1.28 -19.51 -0.24
C GLY A 23 2.54 -18.64 -0.25
N ILE A 24 3.57 -19.04 -0.99
CA ILE A 24 4.80 -18.25 -1.16
C ILE A 24 4.49 -16.90 -1.81
N THR A 25 3.70 -16.91 -2.88
CA THR A 25 3.30 -15.69 -3.59
C THR A 25 2.54 -14.74 -2.66
N MET A 26 1.57 -15.26 -1.91
CA MET A 26 0.81 -14.48 -0.93
C MET A 26 1.73 -13.83 0.11
N VAL A 27 2.69 -14.59 0.65
CA VAL A 27 3.63 -14.08 1.66
C VAL A 27 4.53 -12.99 1.08
N ILE A 28 5.08 -13.18 -0.12
CA ILE A 28 5.93 -12.19 -0.78
C ILE A 28 5.16 -10.89 -1.02
N PHE A 29 3.96 -10.96 -1.60
CA PHE A 29 3.14 -9.78 -1.84
C PHE A 29 2.66 -9.13 -0.54
N GLY A 30 2.33 -9.92 0.48
CA GLY A 30 1.96 -9.42 1.80
C GLY A 30 3.08 -8.62 2.44
N ILE A 31 4.32 -9.15 2.44
CA ILE A 31 5.50 -8.45 2.95
C ILE A 31 5.76 -7.18 2.13
N ALA A 32 5.71 -7.27 0.80
CA ALA A 32 5.91 -6.13 -0.08
C ALA A 32 4.89 -5.01 0.18
N ALA A 33 3.61 -5.36 0.35
CA ALA A 33 2.55 -4.40 0.65
C ALA A 33 2.81 -3.65 1.97
N VAL A 34 3.23 -4.37 3.02
CA VAL A 34 3.56 -3.76 4.32
C VAL A 34 4.75 -2.81 4.19
N ILE A 35 5.80 -3.21 3.45
CA ILE A 35 6.97 -2.37 3.20
C ILE A 35 6.58 -1.10 2.45
N VAL A 36 5.88 -1.23 1.33
CA VAL A 36 5.44 -0.09 0.50
C VAL A 36 4.56 0.85 1.30
N PHE A 37 3.59 0.31 2.06
CA PHE A 37 2.72 1.11 2.91
C PHE A 37 3.53 1.94 3.93
N ARG A 38 4.52 1.33 4.60
CA ARG A 38 5.39 2.06 5.52
C ARG A 38 6.25 3.13 4.84
N LEU A 39 6.74 2.87 3.62
CA LEU A 39 7.49 3.86 2.85
C LEU A 39 6.62 5.06 2.49
N ILE A 40 5.38 4.84 2.05
CA ILE A 40 4.43 5.90 1.71
C ILE A 40 4.11 6.75 2.94
N VAL A 41 3.76 6.14 4.08
CA VAL A 41 3.47 6.89 5.33
C VAL A 41 4.67 7.74 5.74
N ARG A 42 5.88 7.19 5.67
CA ARG A 42 7.10 7.92 6.05
C ARG A 42 7.42 9.05 5.08
N ALA A 43 7.11 8.91 3.78
CA ALA A 43 7.26 9.97 2.80
C ALA A 43 6.24 11.09 3.06
N SER A 44 4.97 10.73 3.28
CA SER A 44 3.88 11.68 3.55
C SER A 44 4.16 12.53 4.80
N ASN A 45 4.63 11.92 5.90
CA ASN A 45 4.98 12.66 7.12
C ASN A 45 6.11 13.68 6.92
N LYS A 46 7.00 13.49 5.93
CA LYS A 46 8.05 14.48 5.61
C LYS A 46 7.48 15.65 4.82
N GLU A 47 6.56 15.37 3.91
CA GLU A 47 5.88 16.40 3.12
C GLU A 47 4.99 17.26 4.02
N GLU A 48 4.25 16.65 4.94
CA GLU A 48 3.40 17.35 5.92
C GLU A 48 4.20 18.37 6.73
N LYS A 49 5.33 17.97 7.30
CA LYS A 49 6.20 18.87 8.07
C LYS A 49 6.73 20.04 7.24
N LYS A 50 7.16 19.78 6.01
CA LYS A 50 7.64 20.82 5.10
C LYS A 50 6.51 21.81 4.77
N VAL A 51 5.30 21.32 4.60
CA VAL A 51 4.11 22.16 4.35
C VAL A 51 3.80 22.98 5.60
N GLU A 52 3.76 22.39 6.79
CA GLU A 52 3.53 23.07 8.05
C GLU A 52 4.55 24.19 8.31
N GLU A 53 5.84 23.93 8.10
CA GLU A 53 6.91 24.94 8.19
C GLU A 53 6.69 26.10 7.23
N LEU A 54 6.21 25.83 6.00
CA LEU A 54 5.92 26.88 5.01
C LEU A 54 4.68 27.70 5.38
N TYR A 55 3.67 27.10 6.01
CA TYR A 55 2.49 27.83 6.49
C TYR A 55 2.83 28.67 7.74
N ASN A 56 3.48 28.09 8.74
CA ASN A 56 3.87 28.81 9.96
C ASN A 56 4.80 30.01 9.66
N ASN A 57 5.74 29.87 8.73
CA ASN A 57 6.60 30.99 8.31
C ASN A 57 5.83 32.07 7.52
N LYS A 58 4.74 31.72 6.82
CA LYS A 58 3.91 32.70 6.10
C LYS A 58 3.00 33.49 7.04
N ASP A 59 2.47 32.85 8.08
CA ASP A 59 1.66 33.52 9.11
C ASP A 59 2.48 34.50 9.98
N HIS A 60 3.78 34.25 10.15
CA HIS A 60 4.68 35.17 10.86
C HIS A 60 5.23 36.33 10.01
N ASN A 61 4.84 36.47 8.74
CA ASN A 61 5.22 37.63 7.94
C ASN A 61 4.08 38.68 7.91
N PRO A 62 4.14 39.76 8.71
CA PRO A 62 3.10 40.78 8.78
C PRO A 62 2.96 41.65 7.50
N GLU A 63 3.76 41.41 6.45
CA GLU A 63 3.75 42.24 5.23
C GLU A 63 2.66 41.89 4.20
N LYS A 64 1.78 40.91 4.45
CA LYS A 64 0.66 40.59 3.53
C LYS A 64 -0.69 41.17 3.97
N ASN A 65 -0.67 42.33 4.62
CA ASN A 65 -1.85 43.16 4.92
C ASN A 65 -1.55 44.66 4.69
N ARG A 66 -0.92 44.98 3.55
CA ARG A 66 -0.87 46.33 2.96
C ARG A 66 -1.16 46.26 1.48
#